data_AF-A0A482TEB2-F1
#
_entry.id   AF-A0A482TEB2-F1
#
_cell.length_a   1.000
_cell.length_b   1.000
_cell.length_c   1.000
_cell.angle_alpha   90.00
_cell.angle_beta   90.00
_cell.angle_gamma   90.00
#
_symmetry.space_group_name_H-M   'P 1'
#
loop_
_entity.id
_entity.type
_entity.pdbx_description
1 polymer ?
#
loop_
_entity_poly.entity_id
_entity_poly.type
_entity_poly.pdbx_seq_one_letter_code
_entity_poly.pdbx_strand_id
1 'polypeptide(L)' 'MYKLRTLSLFLLITVASVAQTKTHKNKSGNAVGYSKQTGNKTVYYDKSHNKTGSSKTINGTTTFYNKQGNKTIITKTK' A
#
# COMPACT_ATOMS: atom_id res chain seq x y z
N MET A 1 16.43 51.24 -14.50
CA MET A 1 15.49 50.28 -15.11
C MET A 1 15.95 48.86 -14.76
N TYR A 2 15.48 48.28 -13.64
CA TYR A 2 15.86 46.92 -13.24
C TYR A 2 14.85 45.92 -13.80
N LYS A 3 15.25 45.15 -14.82
CA LYS A 3 14.47 44.04 -15.39
C LYS A 3 14.41 42.92 -14.35
N LEU A 4 13.29 42.81 -13.67
CA LEU A 4 12.95 41.74 -12.75
C LEU A 4 12.71 40.46 -13.56
N ARG A 5 13.76 39.62 -13.71
CA ARG A 5 13.61 38.27 -14.23
C ARG A 5 12.85 37.46 -13.19
N THR A 6 11.56 37.24 -13.47
CA THR A 6 10.68 36.34 -12.72
C THR A 6 11.31 34.95 -12.67
N LEU A 7 11.97 34.66 -11.55
CA LEU A 7 12.51 33.35 -11.22
C LEU A 7 11.32 32.45 -10.90
N SER A 8 10.83 31.73 -11.91
CA SER A 8 9.77 30.73 -11.75
C SER A 8 10.30 29.61 -10.85
N LEU A 9 9.90 29.64 -9.58
CA LEU A 9 10.24 28.61 -8.61
C LEU A 9 9.44 27.34 -8.95
N PHE A 10 10.08 26.37 -9.60
CA PHE A 10 9.51 25.05 -9.85
C PHE A 10 9.32 24.34 -8.49
N LEU A 11 8.09 24.21 -8.04
CA LEU A 11 7.74 23.41 -6.86
C LEU A 11 7.93 21.92 -7.21
N LEU A 12 9.04 21.33 -6.76
CA LEU A 12 9.20 19.87 -6.78
C LEU A 12 8.17 19.26 -5.82
N ILE A 13 7.06 18.76 -6.36
CA ILE A 13 6.12 17.93 -5.61
C ILE A 13 6.80 16.57 -5.40
N THR A 14 7.43 16.39 -4.25
CA THR A 14 7.87 15.07 -3.81
C THR A 14 6.62 14.27 -3.41
N VAL A 15 6.25 13.28 -4.23
CA VAL A 15 5.18 12.33 -3.88
C VAL A 15 5.69 11.39 -2.78
N ALA A 16 5.52 11.79 -1.52
CA ALA A 16 5.71 10.87 -0.40
C ALA A 16 4.69 9.73 -0.52
N SER A 17 5.14 8.47 -0.55
CA SER A 17 4.25 7.33 -0.58
C SER A 17 3.50 7.21 0.75
N VAL A 18 2.25 7.68 0.80
CA VAL A 18 1.38 7.53 1.96
C VAL A 18 0.96 6.07 2.13
N ALA A 19 0.97 5.58 3.37
CA ALA A 19 0.41 4.28 3.68
C ALA A 19 -1.13 4.34 3.61
N GLN A 20 -1.73 3.53 2.73
CA GLN A 20 -3.18 3.43 2.58
C GLN A 20 -3.72 2.30 3.46
N THR A 21 -4.71 2.59 4.32
CA THR A 21 -5.40 1.57 5.11
C THR A 21 -6.77 1.28 4.49
N LYS A 22 -7.11 0.00 4.33
CA LYS A 22 -8.41 -0.47 3.84
C LYS A 22 -9.03 -1.42 4.85
N THR A 23 -10.25 -1.13 5.28
CA THR A 23 -11.03 -2.03 6.15
C THR A 23 -11.78 -3.05 5.31
N HIS A 24 -11.71 -4.32 5.70
CA HIS A 24 -12.50 -5.40 5.13
C HIS A 24 -13.73 -5.63 6.00
N LYS A 25 -14.91 -5.57 5.38
CA LYS A 25 -16.20 -5.76 6.06
C LYS A 25 -16.89 -7.01 5.54
N ASN A 26 -17.68 -7.67 6.40
CA ASN A 26 -18.57 -8.76 5.98
C ASN A 26 -19.86 -8.21 5.34
N LYS A 27 -20.75 -9.10 4.90
CA LYS A 27 -22.05 -8.74 4.28
C LYS A 27 -22.95 -7.88 5.18
N SER A 28 -22.82 -8.02 6.49
CA SER A 28 -23.56 -7.24 7.50
C SER A 28 -22.90 -5.90 7.83
N GLY A 29 -21.77 -5.56 7.18
CA GLY A 29 -21.04 -4.30 7.40
C GLY A 29 -20.04 -4.32 8.56
N ASN A 30 -19.90 -5.44 9.28
CA ASN A 30 -18.98 -5.57 10.40
C ASN A 30 -17.54 -5.75 9.91
N ALA A 31 -16.60 -5.05 10.53
CA ALA A 31 -15.17 -5.19 10.21
C ALA A 31 -14.67 -6.58 10.58
N VAL A 32 -14.05 -7.26 9.62
CA VAL A 32 -13.44 -8.60 9.81
C VAL A 32 -11.91 -8.54 9.78
N GLY A 33 -11.35 -7.42 9.33
CA GLY A 33 -9.92 -7.18 9.29
C GLY A 33 -9.60 -5.90 8.52
N TYR A 34 -8.32 -5.66 8.30
CA TYR A 34 -7.86 -4.52 7.53
C TYR A 34 -6.53 -4.84 6.83
N SER A 35 -6.23 -4.08 5.78
CA SER A 35 -4.95 -4.13 5.08
C SER A 35 -4.28 -2.77 5.07
N LYS A 36 -2.96 -2.74 5.24
CA LYS A 36 -2.14 -1.54 5.09
C LYS A 36 -1.22 -1.69 3.89
N GLN A 37 -1.38 -0.83 2.89
CA GLN A 37 -0.54 -0.79 1.71
C GLN A 37 0.48 0.35 1.83
N THR A 38 1.74 0.04 1.57
CA THR A 38 2.84 1.00 1.51
C THR A 38 3.67 0.71 0.27
N GLY A 39 3.59 1.60 -0.73
CA GLY A 39 4.17 1.36 -2.04
C GLY A 39 3.64 0.07 -2.65
N ASN A 40 4.52 -0.89 -2.88
CA ASN A 40 4.21 -2.18 -3.50
C ASN A 40 4.01 -3.34 -2.50
N LYS A 41 4.00 -3.07 -1.20
CA LYS A 41 3.74 -4.05 -0.15
C LYS A 41 2.37 -3.80 0.49
N THR A 42 1.62 -4.87 0.74
CA THR A 42 0.41 -4.85 1.56
C THR A 42 0.56 -5.79 2.74
N VAL A 43 0.18 -5.36 3.94
CA VAL A 43 0.14 -6.18 5.15
C VAL A 43 -1.31 -6.36 5.56
N TYR A 44 -1.71 -7.60 5.86
CA TYR A 44 -3.06 -7.96 6.24
C TYR A 44 -3.14 -8.25 7.74
N TYR A 45 -4.22 -7.81 8.34
CA TYR A 45 -4.50 -7.93 9.77
C TYR A 45 -5.92 -8.41 10.00
N ASP A 46 -6.11 -9.17 11.07
CA ASP A 46 -7.44 -9.50 11.57
C ASP A 46 -8.10 -8.30 12.29
N LYS A 47 -9.37 -8.46 12.70
CA LYS A 47 -10.10 -7.46 13.49
C LYS A 47 -9.44 -7.09 14.83
N SER A 48 -8.57 -7.96 15.33
CA SER A 48 -7.84 -7.80 16.60
C SER A 48 -6.44 -7.22 16.39
N HIS A 49 -6.14 -6.71 15.20
CA HIS A 49 -4.86 -6.11 14.83
C HIS A 49 -3.66 -7.06 14.77
N ASN A 50 -3.90 -8.37 14.74
CA ASN A 50 -2.82 -9.35 14.53
C ASN A 50 -2.51 -9.48 13.05
N LYS A 51 -1.22 -9.46 12.70
CA LYS A 51 -0.77 -9.74 11.33
C LYS A 51 -1.16 -11.17 10.93
N THR A 52 -1.88 -11.31 9.84
CA THR A 52 -2.27 -12.61 9.26
C THR A 52 -1.42 -12.97 8.04
N GLY A 53 -0.83 -11.98 7.36
CA GLY A 53 0.05 -12.19 6.23
C GLY A 53 0.48 -10.89 5.56
N SER A 54 1.10 -11.01 4.39
CA SER A 54 1.45 -9.87 3.55
C SER A 54 1.51 -10.25 2.08
N SER A 55 1.44 -9.27 1.20
CA SER A 55 1.70 -9.43 -0.22
C SER A 55 2.68 -8.38 -0.73
N LYS A 56 3.38 -8.70 -1.81
CA LYS A 56 4.25 -7.76 -2.52
C LYS A 56 4.03 -7.89 -4.02
N THR A 57 3.80 -6.77 -4.69
CA THR A 57 3.60 -6.73 -6.14
C THR A 57 4.84 -6.15 -6.81
N ILE A 58 5.43 -6.89 -7.75
CA ILE A 58 6.59 -6.44 -8.53
C ILE A 58 6.33 -6.82 -9.99
N ASN A 59 6.39 -5.86 -10.90
CA ASN A 59 6.23 -6.08 -12.34
C ASN A 59 4.98 -6.91 -12.68
N GLY A 60 3.83 -6.53 -12.11
CA GLY A 60 2.56 -7.24 -12.29
C GLY A 60 2.46 -8.60 -11.60
N THR A 61 3.49 -9.06 -10.90
CA THR A 61 3.46 -10.32 -10.15
C THR A 61 3.26 -10.04 -8.66
N THR A 62 2.19 -10.56 -8.09
CA THR A 62 1.89 -10.48 -6.66
C THR A 62 2.31 -11.77 -5.96
N THR A 63 3.19 -11.65 -4.98
CA THR A 63 3.60 -12.75 -4.10
C THR A 63 2.95 -12.59 -2.74
N PHE A 64 2.31 -13.64 -2.24
CA PHE A 64 1.70 -13.71 -0.91
C PHE A 64 2.59 -14.46 0.06
N TYR A 65 2.57 -14.01 1.30
CA TYR A 65 3.33 -14.55 2.42
C TYR A 65 2.40 -14.77 3.62
N ASN A 66 2.59 -15.88 4.32
CA ASN A 66 1.86 -16.15 5.56
C ASN A 66 2.36 -15.27 6.72
N LYS A 67 1.77 -15.44 7.91
CA LYS A 67 2.15 -14.71 9.13
C LYS A 67 3.64 -14.83 9.46
N GLN A 68 4.23 -16.01 9.23
CA GLN A 68 5.65 -16.32 9.47
C GLN A 68 6.58 -15.72 8.40
N GLY A 69 6.04 -15.21 7.29
CA GLY A 69 6.83 -14.66 6.19
C GLY A 69 7.21 -15.69 5.11
N ASN A 70 6.70 -16.92 5.19
CA ASN A 70 6.92 -17.92 4.17
C ASN A 70 6.02 -17.64 2.97
N LYS A 71 6.58 -17.77 1.76
CA LYS A 71 5.84 -17.62 0.51
C LYS A 71 4.76 -18.70 0.42
N THR A 72 3.54 -18.31 0.09
CA THR A 72 2.41 -19.24 -0.08
C THR A 72 1.94 -19.32 -1.51
N ILE A 73 1.71 -18.18 -2.16
CA ILE A 73 1.09 -18.09 -3.48
C ILE A 73 1.79 -17.03 -4.31
N ILE A 74 1.90 -17.27 -5.62
CA ILE A 74 2.31 -16.27 -6.61
C ILE A 74 1.18 -16.14 -7.63
N THR A 75 0.74 -14.91 -7.89
CA THR A 75 -0.31 -14.61 -8.86
C THR A 75 0.18 -13.53 -9.81
N LYS A 76 0.06 -13.76 -11.11
CA LYS A 76 0.25 -12.69 -12.12
C LYS A 76 -1.05 -11.90 -12.23
N THR A 77 -0.97 -10.60 -12.01
CA THR A 77 -2.04 -9.67 -12.35
C THR A 77 -2.00 -9.52 -13.87
N LYS A 78 -3.06 -9.98 -14.54
CA LYS A 78 -3.23 -9.92 -16.00
C LYS A 78 -3.51 -8.48 -16.45
#